data_AF-A0A9X3EHW8-F1
#
_entry.id   AF-A0A9X3EHW8-F1
#
_cell.length_a   1.000
_cell.length_b   1.000
_cell.length_c   1.000
_cell.angle_alpha   90.00
_cell.angle_beta   90.00
_cell.angle_gamma   90.00
#
_symmetry.space_group_name_H-M   'P 1'
#
loop_
_entity.id
_entity.type
_entity.pdbx_description
1 polymer ?
#
loop_
_entity_poly.entity_id
_entity_poly.type
_entity_poly.pdbx_seq_one_letter_code
_entity_poly.pdbx_strand_id
1 'polypeptide(L)'
;MTRSKTIQLYLIDGVPKGRIKCTLANWTGIAYKIPRIELDKAKSIDYLKQSGVYFLFSTSDETQENIVYIGQAGNRKNGEGILNRLQEHKRNPDKDYWTEAVAFTTTNNAFGPTEISYLENQFTNLARDSKRYIVKNSNEPNLGHVTEEKESELEEFIDYTKIVIGSLGYRVFEPLIVDDSPSEFIEPSSKELLLYFKQKSRKSKKSIESSAKQTSEGIVLLKGSHIEIIDSTSIPEKIRKMRQKDNLVIDGILQENTLFTSPTYAAAFVIGGHINGKNAWKDEHGRSLNEIEKSE
;
A
#
# COMPACT_ATOMS: atom_id res chain seq x y z
N MET A 1 -0.76 2.82 -24.86
CA MET A 1 -1.48 1.59 -25.27
C MET A 1 -1.20 0.47 -24.28
N THR A 2 -2.05 0.37 -23.26
CA THR A 2 -1.91 -0.58 -22.15
C THR A 2 -2.02 -2.02 -22.66
N ARG A 3 -1.01 -2.85 -22.39
CA ARG A 3 -1.01 -4.28 -22.76
C ARG A 3 -1.49 -5.12 -21.58
N SER A 4 -2.44 -6.02 -21.82
CA SER A 4 -2.88 -6.98 -20.82
C SER A 4 -1.72 -7.86 -20.35
N LYS A 5 -1.68 -8.17 -19.05
CA LYS A 5 -0.68 -9.07 -18.44
C LYS A 5 -1.41 -10.28 -17.85
N THR A 6 -0.81 -11.46 -17.97
CA THR A 6 -1.34 -12.71 -17.36
C THR A 6 -0.48 -13.07 -16.16
N ILE A 7 -1.10 -13.11 -14.98
CA ILE A 7 -0.51 -13.63 -13.75
C ILE A 7 -0.99 -15.06 -13.50
N GLN A 8 -0.05 -15.97 -13.21
CA GLN A 8 -0.36 -17.33 -12.81
C GLN A 8 -0.18 -17.46 -11.30
N LEU A 9 -1.28 -17.70 -10.60
CA LEU A 9 -1.29 -18.03 -9.17
C LEU A 9 -1.39 -19.55 -9.02
N TYR A 10 -0.33 -20.17 -8.51
CA TYR A 10 -0.29 -21.59 -8.24
C TYR A 10 -0.41 -21.84 -6.73
N LEU A 11 -1.56 -22.34 -6.30
CA LEU A 11 -1.84 -22.70 -4.92
C LEU A 11 -1.10 -24.00 -4.58
N ILE A 12 0.10 -23.90 -4.00
CA ILE A 12 0.98 -25.06 -3.72
C ILE A 12 0.28 -26.07 -2.82
N ASP A 13 -0.50 -25.58 -1.86
CA ASP A 13 -1.23 -26.39 -0.89
C ASP A 13 -2.71 -26.63 -1.28
N GLY A 14 -3.13 -26.20 -2.49
CA GLY A 14 -4.51 -26.33 -2.96
C GLY A 14 -5.53 -25.43 -2.25
N VAL A 15 -5.09 -24.56 -1.34
CA VAL A 15 -5.95 -23.65 -0.56
C VAL A 15 -5.51 -22.18 -0.69
N PRO A 16 -6.44 -21.21 -0.75
CA PRO A 16 -6.08 -19.79 -0.92
C PRO A 16 -5.27 -19.18 0.23
N LYS A 17 -5.37 -19.75 1.44
CA LYS A 17 -4.64 -19.28 2.63
C LYS A 17 -3.29 -19.99 2.84
N GLY A 18 -2.91 -20.89 1.94
CA GLY A 18 -1.65 -21.64 2.00
C GLY A 18 -0.51 -20.90 1.30
N ARG A 19 0.53 -21.66 0.93
CA ARG A 19 1.65 -21.14 0.13
C ARG A 19 1.22 -20.97 -1.33
N ILE A 20 1.56 -19.83 -1.91
CA ILE A 20 1.21 -19.49 -3.30
C ILE A 20 2.49 -19.15 -4.04
N LYS A 21 2.69 -19.77 -5.21
CA LYS A 21 3.71 -19.38 -6.18
C LYS A 21 3.06 -18.47 -7.23
N CYS A 22 3.73 -17.37 -7.57
CA CYS A 22 3.27 -16.44 -8.61
C CYS A 22 4.34 -16.30 -9.70
N THR A 23 3.89 -16.32 -10.95
CA THR A 23 4.72 -16.04 -12.13
C THR A 23 3.94 -15.17 -13.12
N LEU A 24 4.66 -14.42 -13.95
CA LEU A 24 4.11 -13.66 -15.08
C LEU A 24 4.66 -14.24 -16.39
N ALA A 25 3.87 -14.16 -17.46
CA ALA A 25 4.32 -14.59 -18.79
C ALA A 25 5.55 -13.77 -19.24
N ASN A 26 6.57 -14.46 -19.76
CA ASN A 26 7.84 -13.87 -20.25
C ASN A 26 8.64 -13.07 -19.21
N TRP A 27 8.38 -13.25 -17.91
CA TRP A 27 9.17 -12.66 -16.83
C TRP A 27 9.95 -13.76 -16.12
N THR A 28 11.25 -13.55 -15.91
CA THR A 28 12.10 -14.48 -15.15
C THR A 28 11.89 -14.37 -13.64
N GLY A 29 11.18 -13.34 -13.16
CA GLY A 29 10.85 -13.22 -11.76
C GLY A 29 9.85 -14.27 -11.29
N ILE A 30 10.02 -14.68 -10.05
CA ILE A 30 9.15 -15.64 -9.38
C ILE A 30 8.92 -15.18 -7.95
N ALA A 31 7.66 -15.24 -7.52
CA ALA A 31 7.26 -14.84 -6.19
C ALA A 31 6.65 -15.99 -5.39
N TYR A 32 6.82 -15.95 -4.07
CA TYR A 32 6.20 -16.88 -3.15
C TYR A 32 5.56 -16.14 -1.99
N LYS A 33 4.24 -16.27 -1.85
CA LYS A 33 3.53 -15.90 -0.62
C LYS A 33 3.53 -17.10 0.33
N ILE A 34 3.99 -16.89 1.56
CA ILE A 34 4.20 -17.94 2.56
C ILE A 34 3.65 -17.45 3.91
N PRO A 35 2.58 -18.06 4.42
CA PRO A 35 2.16 -17.83 5.80
C PRO A 35 3.29 -18.19 6.78
N ARG A 36 3.50 -17.40 7.83
CA ARG A 36 4.56 -17.63 8.83
C ARG A 36 4.56 -19.05 9.41
N ILE A 37 3.37 -19.59 9.65
CA ILE A 37 3.17 -20.95 10.18
C ILE A 37 3.63 -22.03 9.19
N GLU A 38 3.62 -21.74 7.90
CA GLU A 38 3.96 -22.66 6.81
C GLU A 38 5.42 -22.56 6.35
N LEU A 39 6.23 -21.70 6.99
CA LEU A 39 7.62 -21.44 6.59
C LEU A 39 8.49 -22.70 6.59
N ASP A 40 8.23 -23.65 7.50
CA ASP A 40 8.98 -24.91 7.55
C ASP A 40 8.72 -25.80 6.34
N LYS A 41 7.50 -25.77 5.78
CA LYS A 41 7.18 -26.51 4.55
C LYS A 41 7.87 -25.89 3.32
N ALA A 42 8.25 -24.61 3.38
CA ALA A 42 8.93 -23.92 2.28
C ALA A 42 10.38 -24.39 2.05
N LYS A 43 10.94 -25.24 2.93
CA LYS A 43 12.27 -25.87 2.75
C LYS A 43 12.40 -26.68 1.45
N SER A 44 11.29 -27.18 0.91
CA SER A 44 11.26 -27.91 -0.36
C SER A 44 11.31 -27.01 -1.60
N ILE A 45 11.31 -25.68 -1.44
CA ILE A 45 11.26 -24.73 -2.56
C ILE A 45 12.69 -24.25 -2.85
N ASP A 46 13.33 -24.85 -3.85
CA ASP A 46 14.74 -24.56 -4.16
C ASP A 46 15.00 -23.11 -4.56
N TYR A 47 14.04 -22.42 -5.19
CA TYR A 47 14.17 -21.00 -5.51
C TYR A 47 14.36 -20.12 -4.26
N LEU A 48 13.83 -20.51 -3.09
CA LEU A 48 14.01 -19.72 -1.86
C LEU A 48 15.40 -19.90 -1.22
N LYS A 49 16.23 -20.79 -1.77
CA LYS A 49 17.66 -20.88 -1.42
C LYS A 49 18.50 -19.82 -2.14
N GLN A 50 17.91 -19.13 -3.13
CA GLN A 50 18.58 -18.14 -3.95
C GLN A 50 18.60 -16.75 -3.29
N SER A 51 19.38 -15.84 -3.91
CA SER A 51 19.38 -14.43 -3.56
C SER A 51 18.05 -13.79 -3.95
N GLY A 52 17.61 -12.79 -3.19
CA GLY A 52 16.48 -11.96 -3.59
C GLY A 52 16.01 -11.05 -2.46
N VAL A 53 14.78 -10.58 -2.60
CA VAL A 53 14.13 -9.66 -1.67
C VAL A 53 12.85 -10.27 -1.11
N TYR A 54 12.46 -9.84 0.08
CA TYR A 54 11.24 -10.31 0.74
C TYR A 54 10.56 -9.20 1.53
N PHE A 55 9.27 -9.39 1.71
CA PHE A 55 8.36 -8.50 2.41
C PHE A 55 7.74 -9.29 3.56
N LEU A 56 7.81 -8.75 4.78
CA LEU A 56 7.14 -9.29 5.95
C LEU A 56 5.94 -8.40 6.26
N PHE A 57 4.74 -8.96 6.13
CA PHE A 57 3.48 -8.23 6.32
C PHE A 57 2.82 -8.58 7.64
N SER A 58 2.12 -7.61 8.20
CA SER A 58 1.21 -7.75 9.34
C SER A 58 0.24 -6.58 9.41
N THR A 59 -0.69 -6.65 10.34
CA THR A 59 -1.57 -5.56 10.72
C THR A 59 -1.43 -5.36 12.22
N SER A 60 -1.30 -4.12 12.67
CA SER A 60 -1.25 -3.76 14.09
C SER A 60 -2.58 -4.11 14.76
N ASP A 61 -2.57 -4.90 15.84
CA ASP A 61 -3.81 -5.22 16.56
C ASP A 61 -4.43 -3.97 17.21
N GLU A 62 -3.60 -3.03 17.67
CA GLU A 62 -4.02 -1.80 18.35
C GLU A 62 -4.59 -0.76 17.38
N THR A 63 -3.85 -0.48 16.30
CA THR A 63 -4.17 0.64 15.39
C THR A 63 -4.86 0.18 14.11
N GLN A 64 -4.86 -1.13 13.82
CA GLN A 64 -5.31 -1.71 12.55
C GLN A 64 -4.54 -1.18 11.33
N GLU A 65 -3.40 -0.55 11.55
CA GLU A 65 -2.52 -0.07 10.48
C GLU A 65 -1.72 -1.24 9.91
N ASN A 66 -1.58 -1.26 8.58
CA ASN A 66 -0.77 -2.26 7.91
C ASN A 66 0.71 -1.97 8.14
N ILE A 67 1.50 -3.01 8.38
CA ILE A 67 2.93 -2.93 8.66
C ILE A 67 3.68 -3.76 7.61
N VAL A 68 4.78 -3.22 7.11
CA VAL A 68 5.70 -3.94 6.23
C VAL A 68 7.14 -3.79 6.70
N TYR A 69 7.91 -4.86 6.62
CA TYR A 69 9.36 -4.83 6.63
C TYR A 69 9.88 -5.40 5.33
N ILE A 70 10.82 -4.70 4.70
CA ILE A 70 11.39 -5.08 3.42
C ILE A 70 12.85 -5.46 3.67
N GLY A 71 13.25 -6.62 3.19
CA GLY A 71 14.59 -7.12 3.43
C GLY A 71 15.17 -7.81 2.22
N GLN A 72 16.49 -7.83 2.13
CA GLN A 72 17.23 -8.67 1.19
C GLN A 72 17.82 -9.92 1.84
N ALA A 73 18.16 -10.91 1.02
CA ALA A 73 19.01 -12.02 1.38
C ALA A 73 19.85 -12.45 0.17
N GLY A 74 21.16 -12.57 0.34
CA GLY A 74 22.05 -13.17 -0.66
C GLY A 74 22.30 -14.66 -0.39
N ASN A 75 22.74 -15.38 -1.41
CA ASN A 75 23.22 -16.76 -1.26
C ASN A 75 24.40 -16.85 -0.31
N ARG A 76 24.29 -17.73 0.68
CA ARG A 76 25.32 -18.02 1.67
C ARG A 76 26.10 -19.28 1.28
N LYS A 77 27.29 -19.44 1.86
CA LYS A 77 28.15 -20.62 1.65
C LYS A 77 27.47 -21.96 1.99
N ASN A 78 26.47 -21.94 2.87
CA ASN A 78 25.70 -23.12 3.25
C ASN A 78 24.60 -23.49 2.23
N GLY A 79 24.52 -22.79 1.09
CA GLY A 79 23.53 -23.03 0.04
C GLY A 79 22.13 -22.54 0.40
N GLU A 80 22.01 -21.65 1.39
CA GLU A 80 20.74 -21.03 1.76
C GLU A 80 20.74 -19.53 1.45
N GLY A 81 19.54 -18.99 1.19
CA GLY A 81 19.33 -17.59 0.82
C GLY A 81 18.12 -17.02 1.56
N ILE A 82 17.10 -16.59 0.82
CA ILE A 82 15.88 -15.96 1.37
C ILE A 82 15.26 -16.78 2.50
N LEU A 83 15.07 -18.09 2.33
CA LEU A 83 14.39 -18.92 3.32
C LEU A 83 15.10 -18.92 4.67
N ASN A 84 16.42 -18.98 4.67
CA ASN A 84 17.18 -18.94 5.92
C ASN A 84 17.01 -17.59 6.62
N ARG A 85 17.02 -16.49 5.86
CA ARG A 85 16.77 -15.15 6.42
C ARG A 85 15.36 -15.02 7.00
N LEU A 86 14.34 -15.59 6.35
CA LEU A 86 12.98 -15.65 6.88
C LEU A 86 12.91 -16.48 8.17
N GLN A 87 13.65 -17.60 8.25
CA GLN A 87 13.72 -18.41 9.47
C GLN A 87 14.41 -17.67 10.62
N GLU A 88 15.45 -16.88 10.34
CA GLU A 88 16.08 -16.01 11.33
C GLU A 88 15.07 -15.01 11.90
N HIS A 89 14.24 -14.36 11.06
CA HIS A 89 13.18 -13.47 11.54
C HIS A 89 12.10 -14.23 12.33
N LYS A 90 11.73 -15.45 11.93
CA LYS A 90 10.76 -16.29 12.68
C LYS A 90 11.27 -16.64 14.08
N ARG A 91 12.58 -16.83 14.25
CA ARG A 91 13.20 -17.18 15.54
C ARG A 91 13.50 -15.97 16.43
N ASN A 92 13.47 -14.75 15.87
CA ASN A 92 13.77 -13.53 16.62
C ASN A 92 12.50 -13.03 17.33
N PRO A 93 12.48 -12.98 18.67
CA PRO A 93 11.34 -12.47 19.45
C PRO A 93 10.95 -11.02 19.10
N ASP A 94 11.94 -10.16 18.79
CA ASP A 94 11.70 -8.76 18.42
C ASP A 94 11.01 -8.61 17.06
N LYS A 95 10.89 -9.72 16.32
CA LYS A 95 10.24 -9.79 15.00
C LYS A 95 9.08 -10.79 14.99
N ASP A 96 8.44 -11.00 16.13
CA ASP A 96 7.27 -11.90 16.22
C ASP A 96 5.98 -11.32 15.63
N TYR A 97 6.01 -10.06 15.17
CA TYR A 97 4.83 -9.34 14.68
C TYR A 97 4.33 -9.76 13.30
N TRP A 98 5.19 -10.27 12.40
CA TRP A 98 4.80 -10.55 11.02
C TRP A 98 4.01 -11.85 10.91
N THR A 99 3.06 -11.93 9.97
CA THR A 99 2.14 -13.06 9.79
C THR A 99 2.28 -13.73 8.43
N GLU A 100 2.68 -12.98 7.40
CA GLU A 100 2.88 -13.46 6.04
C GLU A 100 4.18 -12.91 5.46
N ALA A 101 4.88 -13.73 4.69
CA ALA A 101 6.04 -13.32 3.90
C ALA A 101 5.71 -13.40 2.41
N VAL A 102 6.14 -12.41 1.63
CA VAL A 102 6.19 -12.49 0.17
C VAL A 102 7.64 -12.37 -0.27
N ALA A 103 8.18 -13.39 -0.91
CA ALA A 103 9.56 -13.45 -1.37
C ALA A 103 9.62 -13.36 -2.89
N PHE A 104 10.62 -12.64 -3.42
CA PHE A 104 10.89 -12.48 -4.84
C PHE A 104 12.33 -12.89 -5.16
N THR A 105 12.48 -13.67 -6.22
CA THR A 105 13.77 -14.06 -6.81
C THR A 105 13.59 -14.28 -8.31
N THR A 106 14.57 -14.89 -8.98
CA THR A 106 14.53 -15.15 -10.42
C THR A 106 14.65 -16.65 -10.72
N THR A 107 14.09 -17.09 -11.84
CA THR A 107 14.16 -18.50 -12.27
C THR A 107 15.55 -18.90 -12.75
N ASN A 108 16.37 -17.93 -13.14
CA ASN A 108 17.73 -18.10 -13.66
C ASN A 108 18.82 -17.68 -12.65
N ASN A 109 18.47 -17.43 -11.37
CA ASN A 109 19.41 -17.05 -10.31
C ASN A 109 20.29 -15.84 -10.67
N ALA A 110 19.69 -14.83 -11.30
CA ALA A 110 20.39 -13.65 -11.83
C ALA A 110 20.79 -12.61 -10.76
N PHE A 111 20.35 -12.76 -9.51
CA PHE A 111 20.57 -11.77 -8.46
C PHE A 111 21.88 -12.00 -7.68
N GLY A 112 22.76 -11.00 -7.74
CA GLY A 112 23.91 -10.83 -6.87
C GLY A 112 23.66 -9.81 -5.76
N PRO A 113 24.68 -9.50 -4.92
CA PRO A 113 24.55 -8.57 -3.80
C PRO A 113 24.14 -7.15 -4.21
N THR A 114 24.58 -6.69 -5.37
CA THR A 114 24.28 -5.35 -5.88
C THR A 114 22.81 -5.24 -6.24
N GLU A 115 22.27 -6.21 -6.99
CA GLU A 115 20.87 -6.20 -7.44
C GLU A 115 19.91 -6.21 -6.26
N ILE A 116 20.15 -7.06 -5.27
CA ILE A 116 19.25 -7.16 -4.11
C ILE A 116 19.34 -5.95 -3.18
N SER A 117 20.48 -5.22 -3.17
CA SER A 117 20.61 -3.97 -2.43
C SER A 117 19.83 -2.84 -3.13
N TYR A 118 19.97 -2.74 -4.45
CA TYR A 118 19.18 -1.80 -5.27
C TYR A 118 17.68 -2.02 -5.09
N LEU A 119 17.22 -3.27 -5.23
CA LEU A 119 15.82 -3.63 -5.06
C LEU A 119 15.31 -3.35 -3.64
N GLU A 120 16.07 -3.69 -2.59
CA GLU A 120 15.69 -3.40 -1.21
C GLU A 120 15.53 -1.89 -0.96
N ASN A 121 16.45 -1.07 -1.48
CA ASN A 121 16.34 0.39 -1.40
C ASN A 121 15.09 0.90 -2.13
N GLN A 122 14.95 0.58 -3.42
CA GLN A 122 13.82 1.04 -4.26
C GLN A 122 12.47 0.63 -3.66
N PHE A 123 12.31 -0.64 -3.27
CA PHE A 123 11.05 -1.09 -2.66
C PHE A 123 10.78 -0.43 -1.31
N THR A 124 11.81 -0.18 -0.50
CA THR A 124 11.62 0.52 0.78
C THR A 124 11.17 1.96 0.59
N ASN A 125 11.73 2.66 -0.40
CA ASN A 125 11.36 4.03 -0.70
C ASN A 125 9.96 4.11 -1.32
N LEU A 126 9.63 3.24 -2.30
CA LEU A 126 8.27 3.11 -2.83
C LEU A 126 7.23 2.83 -1.72
N ALA A 127 7.57 1.98 -0.76
CA ALA A 127 6.67 1.67 0.36
C ALA A 127 6.44 2.88 1.28
N ARG A 128 7.48 3.67 1.56
CA ARG A 128 7.38 4.90 2.36
C ARG A 128 6.58 5.99 1.63
N ASP A 129 6.84 6.15 0.34
CA ASP A 129 6.21 7.18 -0.50
C ASP A 129 4.71 6.93 -0.67
N SER A 130 4.27 5.67 -0.71
CA SER A 130 2.85 5.32 -0.78
C SER A 130 2.03 5.79 0.43
N LYS A 131 2.68 5.90 1.61
CA LYS A 131 2.05 6.16 2.92
C LYS A 131 0.92 5.18 3.28
N ARG A 132 0.97 3.96 2.73
CA ARG A 132 -0.04 2.91 2.96
C ARG A 132 0.29 1.98 4.13
N TYR A 133 1.58 1.81 4.41
CA TYR A 133 2.09 0.88 5.41
C TYR A 133 3.04 1.61 6.35
N ILE A 134 3.04 1.22 7.61
CA ILE A 134 4.14 1.53 8.53
C ILE A 134 5.34 0.70 8.10
N VAL A 135 6.35 1.36 7.54
CA VAL A 135 7.60 0.72 7.11
C VAL A 135 8.53 0.56 8.32
N LYS A 136 8.77 -0.69 8.76
CA LYS A 136 9.56 -1.02 9.96
C LYS A 136 11.08 -0.95 9.75
N ASN A 137 11.56 -0.73 8.53
CA ASN A 137 12.99 -0.55 8.25
C ASN A 137 13.52 0.67 9.01
N SER A 138 14.40 0.44 9.99
CA SER A 138 14.97 1.49 10.85
C SER A 138 15.87 2.46 10.09
N ASN A 139 16.56 1.97 9.05
CA ASN A 139 17.46 2.76 8.23
C ASN A 139 16.97 2.76 6.78
N GLU A 140 17.47 3.71 5.99
CA GLU A 140 17.38 3.61 4.53
C GLU A 140 18.38 2.55 4.03
N PRO A 141 17.94 1.54 3.26
CA PRO A 141 18.84 0.55 2.69
C PRO A 141 19.84 1.21 1.73
N ASN A 142 21.01 0.60 1.54
CA ASN A 142 21.99 1.11 0.59
C ASN A 142 21.53 0.83 -0.85
N LEU A 143 21.52 1.85 -1.72
CA LEU A 143 21.16 1.72 -3.14
C LEU A 143 22.11 0.78 -3.90
N GLY A 144 23.38 0.68 -3.48
CA GLY A 144 24.41 0.00 -4.26
C GLY A 144 24.79 0.77 -5.52
N HIS A 145 25.63 0.16 -6.36
CA HIS A 145 26.06 0.72 -7.64
C HIS A 145 25.80 -0.27 -8.76
N VAL A 146 24.79 0.01 -9.60
CA VAL A 146 24.44 -0.76 -10.80
C VAL A 146 24.84 0.00 -12.06
N THR A 147 25.06 -0.70 -13.18
CA THR A 147 25.21 -0.05 -14.49
C THR A 147 23.84 0.39 -15.00
N GLU A 148 23.81 1.30 -15.99
CA GLU A 148 22.57 1.79 -16.59
C GLU A 148 21.70 0.65 -17.17
N GLU A 149 22.33 -0.33 -17.83
CA GLU A 149 21.62 -1.48 -18.39
C GLU A 149 21.01 -2.34 -17.29
N LYS A 150 21.75 -2.54 -16.19
CA LYS A 150 21.27 -3.32 -15.05
C LYS A 150 20.14 -2.60 -14.31
N GLU A 151 20.26 -1.29 -14.14
CA GLU A 151 19.20 -0.45 -13.59
C GLU A 151 17.90 -0.58 -14.40
N SER A 152 17.98 -0.47 -15.73
CA SER A 152 16.82 -0.64 -16.61
C SER A 152 16.16 -2.01 -16.45
N GLU A 153 16.94 -3.08 -16.33
CA GLU A 153 16.41 -4.44 -16.06
C GLU A 153 15.73 -4.54 -14.68
N LEU A 154 16.31 -3.91 -13.64
CA LEU A 154 15.79 -3.95 -12.27
C LEU A 154 14.51 -3.12 -12.13
N GLU A 155 14.40 -1.98 -12.83
CA GLU A 155 13.18 -1.19 -12.87
C GLU A 155 12.03 -1.97 -13.54
N GLU A 156 12.30 -2.72 -14.63
CA GLU A 156 11.29 -3.62 -15.20
C GLU A 156 10.88 -4.72 -14.19
N PHE A 157 11.84 -5.27 -13.43
CA PHE A 157 11.55 -6.22 -12.36
C PHE A 157 10.70 -5.61 -11.24
N ILE A 158 10.95 -4.35 -10.87
CA ILE A 158 10.18 -3.60 -9.89
C ILE A 158 8.73 -3.42 -10.36
N ASP A 159 8.51 -3.06 -11.62
CA ASP A 159 7.16 -2.88 -12.16
C ASP A 159 6.35 -4.18 -12.16
N TYR A 160 6.97 -5.31 -12.54
CA TYR A 160 6.32 -6.61 -12.40
C TYR A 160 6.07 -7.01 -10.94
N THR A 161 6.99 -6.68 -10.04
CA THR A 161 6.82 -6.92 -8.60
C THR A 161 5.61 -6.15 -8.06
N LYS A 162 5.41 -4.88 -8.46
CA LYS A 162 4.23 -4.08 -8.09
C LYS A 162 2.93 -4.79 -8.49
N ILE A 163 2.85 -5.30 -9.73
CA ILE A 163 1.68 -6.03 -10.23
C ILE A 163 1.42 -7.30 -9.38
N VAL A 164 2.46 -8.09 -9.11
CA VAL A 164 2.31 -9.35 -8.36
C VAL A 164 1.89 -9.08 -6.91
N ILE A 165 2.54 -8.12 -6.24
CA ILE A 165 2.24 -7.74 -4.86
C ILE A 165 0.79 -7.22 -4.73
N GLY A 166 0.37 -6.32 -5.64
CA GLY A 166 -1.01 -5.82 -5.68
C GLY A 166 -2.02 -6.94 -5.94
N SER A 167 -1.71 -7.86 -6.86
CA SER A 167 -2.56 -9.02 -7.17
C SER A 167 -2.69 -10.01 -6.00
N LEU A 168 -1.68 -10.07 -5.13
CA LEU A 168 -1.71 -10.84 -3.88
C LEU A 168 -2.47 -10.14 -2.74
N GLY A 169 -2.97 -8.92 -2.99
CA GLY A 169 -3.77 -8.12 -2.05
C GLY A 169 -2.98 -7.14 -1.20
N TYR A 170 -1.68 -6.94 -1.46
CA TYR A 170 -0.85 -6.00 -0.72
C TYR A 170 -0.68 -4.71 -1.52
N ARG A 171 -1.22 -3.60 -1.01
CA ARG A 171 -1.18 -2.28 -1.69
C ARG A 171 0.02 -1.44 -1.30
N VAL A 172 1.17 -2.07 -1.04
CA VAL A 172 2.32 -1.42 -0.41
C VAL A 172 2.99 -0.35 -1.28
N PHE A 173 2.78 -0.37 -2.59
CA PHE A 173 3.35 0.60 -3.53
C PHE A 173 2.30 1.48 -4.22
N GLU A 174 1.02 1.30 -3.90
CA GLU A 174 -0.05 2.05 -4.54
C GLU A 174 -0.28 3.34 -3.74
N PRO A 175 -0.09 4.55 -4.30
CA PRO A 175 -0.40 5.77 -3.58
C PRO A 175 -1.91 5.87 -3.29
N LEU A 176 -2.31 6.67 -2.29
CA LEU A 176 -3.73 6.86 -1.96
C LEU A 176 -4.53 7.49 -3.11
N ILE A 177 -3.89 8.36 -3.87
CA ILE A 177 -4.43 9.01 -5.07
C ILE A 177 -3.36 8.97 -6.14
N VAL A 178 -3.76 8.90 -7.41
CA VAL A 178 -2.85 9.17 -8.51
C VAL A 178 -2.71 10.68 -8.63
N ASP A 179 -1.52 11.22 -8.37
CA ASP A 179 -1.23 12.63 -8.67
C ASP A 179 -1.19 12.79 -10.19
N ASP A 180 -1.71 13.90 -10.72
CA ASP A 180 -1.67 14.24 -12.18
C ASP A 180 -0.25 14.55 -12.67
N SER A 181 0.80 14.03 -12.02
CA SER A 181 2.14 14.13 -12.54
C SER A 181 2.23 13.30 -13.84
N PRO A 182 2.88 13.83 -14.90
CA PRO A 182 2.99 13.12 -16.16
C PRO A 182 3.96 11.95 -15.98
N SER A 183 3.45 10.81 -15.52
CA SER A 183 4.16 9.53 -15.57
C SER A 183 3.75 8.82 -16.87
N GLU A 184 4.72 8.64 -17.77
CA GLU A 184 4.50 8.14 -19.14
C GLU A 184 3.94 6.71 -19.22
N PHE A 185 3.78 6.01 -18.10
CA PHE A 185 3.41 4.59 -18.04
C PHE A 185 2.13 4.26 -17.28
N ILE A 186 1.51 5.23 -16.60
CA ILE A 186 0.20 5.03 -15.94
C ILE A 186 -0.81 5.93 -16.65
N GLU A 187 -1.41 5.42 -17.73
CA GLU A 187 -2.65 6.03 -18.23
C GLU A 187 -3.69 6.00 -17.09
N PRO A 188 -4.35 7.13 -16.75
CA PRO A 188 -5.32 7.18 -15.68
C PRO A 188 -6.53 6.32 -16.07
N SER A 189 -6.55 5.07 -15.63
CA SER A 189 -7.63 4.12 -15.96
C SER A 189 -8.97 4.44 -15.27
N SER A 190 -9.03 5.52 -14.50
CA SER A 190 -10.26 6.21 -14.13
C SER A 190 -9.89 7.66 -13.86
N LYS A 191 -10.57 8.63 -14.47
CA LYS A 191 -10.58 10.00 -13.94
C LYS A 191 -11.13 9.89 -12.51
N GLU A 192 -10.26 9.91 -11.50
CA GLU A 192 -10.68 9.91 -10.10
C GLU A 192 -11.63 11.11 -9.91
N LEU A 193 -12.88 10.84 -9.57
CA LEU A 193 -13.89 11.90 -9.48
C LEU A 193 -13.51 12.85 -8.34
N LEU A 194 -13.22 14.10 -8.69
CA LEU A 194 -12.94 15.15 -7.72
C LEU A 194 -14.26 15.63 -7.10
N LEU A 195 -14.29 15.63 -5.78
CA LEU A 195 -15.45 15.95 -4.96
C LEU A 195 -15.13 17.13 -4.05
N TYR A 196 -16.11 17.97 -3.85
CA TYR A 196 -16.06 19.15 -3.02
C TYR A 196 -17.13 19.09 -1.94
N PHE A 197 -16.76 19.56 -0.76
CA PHE A 197 -17.66 19.76 0.36
C PHE A 197 -17.60 21.23 0.75
N LYS A 198 -18.78 21.87 0.81
CA LYS A 198 -18.90 23.26 1.26
C LYS A 198 -20.14 23.42 2.13
N GLN A 199 -19.94 23.80 3.39
CA GLN A 199 -21.04 24.07 4.30
C GLN A 199 -20.65 25.11 5.36
N LYS A 200 -21.58 26.01 5.68
CA LYS A 200 -21.45 26.86 6.86
C LYS A 200 -21.77 26.07 8.12
N SER A 201 -20.79 25.95 9.02
CA SER A 201 -20.98 25.25 10.27
C SER A 201 -21.94 25.99 11.20
N ARG A 202 -22.86 25.26 11.84
CA ARG A 202 -23.72 25.82 12.88
C ARG A 202 -22.99 26.01 14.21
N LYS A 203 -21.90 25.27 14.43
CA LYS A 203 -21.13 25.22 15.68
C LYS A 203 -20.14 26.38 15.76
N SER A 204 -19.18 26.41 14.83
CA SER A 204 -18.13 27.44 14.76
C SER A 204 -18.55 28.69 13.99
N LYS A 205 -19.69 28.66 13.28
CA LYS A 205 -20.15 29.70 12.34
C LYS A 205 -19.21 29.97 11.15
N LYS A 206 -18.15 29.18 10.99
CA LYS A 206 -17.18 29.27 9.88
C LYS A 206 -17.69 28.52 8.64
N SER A 207 -17.21 28.93 7.46
CA SER A 207 -17.34 28.14 6.23
C SER A 207 -16.35 26.98 6.30
N ILE A 208 -16.82 25.75 6.11
CA ILE A 208 -15.98 24.56 6.04
C ILE A 208 -15.94 24.13 4.58
N GLU A 209 -14.73 24.10 4.01
CA GLU A 209 -14.46 23.84 2.61
C GLU A 209 -13.38 22.76 2.49
N SER A 210 -13.73 21.63 1.91
CA SER A 210 -12.87 20.45 1.79
C SER A 210 -12.95 19.87 0.39
N SER A 211 -11.87 19.24 -0.03
CA SER A 211 -11.79 18.56 -1.32
C SER A 211 -11.40 17.10 -1.10
N ALA A 212 -11.96 16.21 -1.89
CA ALA A 212 -11.71 14.78 -1.82
C ALA A 212 -11.69 14.16 -3.22
N LYS A 213 -11.03 13.03 -3.38
CA LYS A 213 -11.12 12.21 -4.60
C LYS A 213 -11.85 10.91 -4.31
N GLN A 214 -12.75 10.51 -5.19
CA GLN A 214 -13.33 9.18 -5.17
C GLN A 214 -12.40 8.20 -5.87
N THR A 215 -12.05 7.13 -5.16
CA THR A 215 -11.25 6.03 -5.67
C THR A 215 -12.06 4.73 -5.53
N SER A 216 -11.55 3.63 -6.11
CA SER A 216 -12.15 2.31 -5.93
C SER A 216 -12.14 1.80 -4.47
N GLU A 217 -11.38 2.46 -3.59
CA GLU A 217 -11.24 2.11 -2.16
C GLU A 217 -12.13 2.95 -1.24
N GLY A 218 -12.75 4.00 -1.77
CA GLY A 218 -13.59 4.92 -1.01
C GLY A 218 -13.29 6.37 -1.35
N ILE A 219 -13.22 7.22 -0.33
CA ILE A 219 -13.00 8.66 -0.47
C ILE A 219 -11.67 9.03 0.17
N VAL A 220 -10.77 9.62 -0.61
CA VAL A 220 -9.53 10.21 -0.11
C VAL A 220 -9.74 11.70 0.10
N LEU A 221 -9.81 12.11 1.37
CA LEU A 221 -9.87 13.51 1.75
C LEU A 221 -8.49 14.14 1.56
N LEU A 222 -8.43 15.24 0.80
CA LEU A 222 -7.16 15.84 0.39
C LEU A 222 -6.56 16.72 1.48
N LYS A 223 -5.23 16.65 1.61
CA LYS A 223 -4.43 17.58 2.41
C LYS A 223 -4.81 19.03 2.09
N GLY A 224 -4.86 19.88 3.12
CA GLY A 224 -5.28 21.26 3.01
C GLY A 224 -6.79 21.47 3.13
N SER A 225 -7.59 20.39 3.19
CA SER A 225 -9.02 20.48 3.47
C SER A 225 -9.28 21.13 4.84
N HIS A 226 -10.26 22.04 4.90
CA HIS A 226 -10.71 22.62 6.16
C HIS A 226 -11.63 21.64 6.89
N ILE A 227 -11.40 21.48 8.18
CA ILE A 227 -12.08 20.57 9.07
C ILE A 227 -12.70 21.40 10.19
N GLU A 228 -13.97 21.13 10.52
CA GLU A 228 -14.59 21.70 11.71
C GLU A 228 -13.76 21.30 12.94
N ILE A 229 -13.53 22.22 13.88
CA ILE A 229 -12.76 21.95 15.10
C ILE A 229 -13.65 21.50 16.27
N ILE A 230 -14.95 21.78 16.20
CA ILE A 230 -15.93 21.43 17.24
C ILE A 230 -16.68 20.14 16.89
N ASP A 231 -16.46 19.08 17.65
CA ASP A 231 -17.22 17.83 17.54
C ASP A 231 -18.65 17.96 18.07
N SER A 232 -19.60 17.29 17.44
CA SER A 232 -20.92 17.05 18.03
C SER A 232 -20.87 15.83 18.94
N THR A 233 -21.72 15.80 19.96
CA THR A 233 -21.86 14.66 20.88
C THR A 233 -22.13 13.33 20.17
N SER A 234 -22.83 13.37 19.04
CA SER A 234 -23.19 12.20 18.24
C SER A 234 -22.14 11.77 17.20
N ILE A 235 -20.94 12.35 17.16
CA ILE A 235 -19.92 11.90 16.18
C ILE A 235 -19.55 10.42 16.42
N PRO A 236 -19.40 9.59 15.36
CA PRO A 236 -18.92 8.22 15.51
C PRO A 236 -17.57 8.13 16.22
N GLU A 237 -17.42 7.20 17.17
CA GLU A 237 -16.22 7.10 18.02
C GLU A 237 -14.94 6.91 17.21
N LYS A 238 -14.98 6.08 16.14
CA LYS A 238 -13.84 5.87 15.23
C LYS A 238 -13.37 7.20 14.61
N ILE A 239 -14.31 8.04 14.18
CA ILE A 239 -13.99 9.34 13.57
C ILE A 239 -13.43 10.31 14.62
N ARG A 240 -13.99 10.31 15.84
CA ARG A 240 -13.47 11.11 16.95
C ARG A 240 -12.01 10.75 17.26
N LYS A 241 -11.71 9.46 17.40
CA LYS A 241 -10.34 8.96 17.61
C LYS A 241 -9.41 9.36 16.48
N MET A 242 -9.84 9.24 15.22
CA MET A 242 -9.05 9.69 14.07
C MET A 242 -8.75 11.20 14.11
N ARG A 243 -9.76 12.04 14.44
CA ARG A 243 -9.59 13.51 14.55
C ARG A 243 -8.65 13.94 15.68
N GLN A 244 -8.46 13.08 16.67
CA GLN A 244 -7.54 13.29 17.80
C GLN A 244 -6.12 12.77 17.53
N LYS A 245 -5.86 12.15 16.37
CA LYS A 245 -4.50 11.72 16.02
C LYS A 245 -3.60 12.95 15.92
N ASP A 246 -2.51 12.93 16.69
CA ASP A 246 -1.57 14.03 16.78
C ASP A 246 -1.09 14.48 15.39
N ASN A 247 -1.05 15.79 15.18
CA ASN A 247 -0.61 16.44 13.94
C ASN A 247 -1.43 16.14 12.68
N LEU A 248 -2.53 15.39 12.76
CA LEU A 248 -3.37 15.12 11.58
C LEU A 248 -4.18 16.35 11.16
N VAL A 249 -4.74 17.07 12.14
CA VAL A 249 -5.49 18.31 11.92
C VAL A 249 -4.89 19.41 12.79
N ILE A 250 -4.31 20.43 12.17
CA ILE A 250 -3.69 21.58 12.84
C ILE A 250 -4.49 22.82 12.44
N ASP A 251 -4.97 23.57 13.44
CA ASP A 251 -5.79 24.78 13.25
C ASP A 251 -6.99 24.59 12.31
N GLY A 252 -7.57 23.38 12.30
CA GLY A 252 -8.70 23.03 11.43
C GLY A 252 -8.29 22.74 9.98
N ILE A 253 -7.01 22.49 9.69
CA ILE A 253 -6.51 22.12 8.36
C ILE A 253 -5.94 20.71 8.42
N LEU A 254 -6.38 19.86 7.49
CA LEU A 254 -5.88 18.49 7.34
C LEU A 254 -4.43 18.48 6.78
N GLN A 255 -3.52 17.77 7.45
CA GLN A 255 -2.09 17.81 7.14
C GLN A 255 -1.63 16.75 6.13
N GLU A 256 -2.43 15.72 5.89
CA GLU A 256 -2.13 14.64 4.93
C GLU A 256 -3.39 14.05 4.30
N ASN A 257 -3.23 13.44 3.12
CA ASN A 257 -4.32 12.74 2.45
C ASN A 257 -4.81 11.59 3.32
N THR A 258 -6.12 11.51 3.56
CA THR A 258 -6.70 10.52 4.47
C THR A 258 -7.79 9.72 3.77
N LEU A 259 -7.62 8.40 3.72
CA LEU A 259 -8.60 7.48 3.13
C LEU A 259 -9.74 7.17 4.10
N PHE A 260 -10.96 7.24 3.60
CA PHE A 260 -12.17 6.80 4.27
C PHE A 260 -12.88 5.76 3.44
N THR A 261 -13.33 4.68 4.08
CA THR A 261 -14.03 3.57 3.42
C THR A 261 -15.44 3.93 2.95
N SER A 262 -15.93 5.14 3.23
CA SER A 262 -17.22 5.61 2.73
C SER A 262 -17.31 7.14 2.64
N PRO A 263 -18.16 7.67 1.73
CA PRO A 263 -18.43 9.11 1.64
C PRO A 263 -18.97 9.70 2.94
N THR A 264 -19.79 8.94 3.66
CA THR A 264 -20.36 9.37 4.94
C THR A 264 -19.30 9.51 6.03
N TYR A 265 -18.33 8.60 6.11
CA TYR A 265 -17.24 8.72 7.09
C TYR A 265 -16.32 9.91 6.78
N ALA A 266 -16.00 10.14 5.51
CA ALA A 266 -15.24 11.32 5.09
C ALA A 266 -15.98 12.63 5.46
N ALA A 267 -17.28 12.72 5.14
CA ALA A 267 -18.07 13.91 5.45
C ALA A 267 -18.26 14.10 6.97
N ALA A 268 -18.44 13.02 7.73
CA ALA A 268 -18.52 13.05 9.19
C ALA A 268 -17.20 13.53 9.81
N PHE A 269 -16.07 13.10 9.24
CA PHE A 269 -14.75 13.59 9.63
C PHE A 269 -14.59 15.08 9.33
N VAL A 270 -15.09 15.60 8.21
CA VAL A 270 -15.02 17.04 7.89
C VAL A 270 -15.82 17.89 8.88
N ILE A 271 -17.07 17.51 9.17
CA ILE A 271 -17.98 18.35 10.00
C ILE A 271 -17.96 18.04 11.49
N GLY A 272 -17.21 17.01 11.90
CA GLY A 272 -17.18 16.53 13.28
C GLY A 272 -18.55 16.07 13.77
N GLY A 273 -19.31 15.30 12.99
CA GLY A 273 -20.66 14.88 13.36
C GLY A 273 -21.35 13.98 12.33
N HIS A 274 -22.67 13.78 12.46
CA HIS A 274 -23.44 13.02 11.48
C HIS A 274 -23.86 13.85 10.27
N ILE A 275 -23.67 13.29 9.08
CA ILE A 275 -24.10 13.87 7.81
C ILE A 275 -24.25 12.76 6.77
N ASN A 276 -25.16 12.92 5.81
CA ASN A 276 -25.24 12.01 4.66
C ASN A 276 -24.17 12.40 3.63
N GLY A 277 -23.09 11.62 3.55
CA GLY A 277 -21.98 11.91 2.67
C GLY A 277 -22.35 11.95 1.19
N LYS A 278 -23.28 11.08 0.74
CA LYS A 278 -23.67 11.01 -0.68
C LYS A 278 -24.34 12.30 -1.17
N ASN A 279 -25.03 13.02 -0.30
CA ASN A 279 -25.64 14.31 -0.64
C ASN A 279 -24.69 15.49 -0.42
N ALA A 280 -23.73 15.34 0.49
CA ALA A 280 -22.86 16.43 0.91
C ALA A 280 -21.65 16.63 0.00
N TRP A 281 -21.09 15.54 -0.53
CA TRP A 281 -20.03 15.58 -1.54
C TRP A 281 -20.63 15.87 -2.91
N LYS A 282 -20.02 16.81 -3.64
CA LYS A 282 -20.48 17.27 -4.95
C LYS A 282 -19.35 17.36 -5.96
N ASP A 283 -19.62 17.19 -7.25
CA ASP A 283 -18.65 17.47 -8.31
C ASP A 283 -18.48 18.98 -8.56
N GLU A 284 -17.63 19.33 -9.52
CA GLU A 284 -17.40 20.72 -9.96
C GLU A 284 -18.66 21.42 -10.51
N HIS A 285 -19.65 20.65 -10.96
CA HIS A 285 -20.94 21.15 -11.45
C HIS A 285 -21.99 21.26 -10.34
N GLY A 286 -21.64 20.93 -9.09
CA GLY A 286 -22.53 20.99 -7.94
C GLY A 286 -23.51 19.81 -7.82
N ARG A 287 -23.37 18.78 -8.66
CA ARG A 287 -24.15 17.54 -8.57
C ARG A 287 -23.62 16.71 -7.41
N SER A 288 -24.52 16.23 -6.57
CA SER A 288 -24.17 15.37 -5.44
C SER A 288 -23.72 13.99 -5.90
N LEU A 289 -22.90 13.32 -5.09
CA LEU A 289 -22.47 11.95 -5.37
C LEU A 289 -23.67 10.99 -5.56
N ASN A 290 -24.76 11.19 -4.81
CA ASN A 290 -26.00 10.44 -4.97
C ASN A 290 -26.68 10.65 -6.33
N GLU A 291 -26.56 11.84 -6.93
CA GLU A 291 -27.09 12.13 -8.27
C GLU A 291 -26.19 11.54 -9.36
N ILE A 292 -24.88 11.63 -9.17
CA ILE A 292 -23.87 11.08 -10.10
C ILE A 292 -24.04 9.55 -10.19
N GLU A 293 -24.06 8.85 -9.05
CA GLU A 293 -24.24 7.39 -8.98
C GLU A 293 -25.57 6.89 -9.57
N LYS A 294 -26.60 7.74 -9.64
CA LYS A 294 -27.90 7.39 -10.24
C LYS A 294 -27.96 7.66 -11.74
N SER A 295 -27.02 8.45 -12.25
CA SER A 295 -26.94 8.84 -13.66
C SER A 295 -26.01 7.95 -14.49
N GLU A 296 -25.26 7.08 -13.82
CA GLU A 296 -24.45 5.99 -14.42
C GLU A 296 -25.28 4.70 -14.55
#